data_AF-A0AAV5PCQ2-F1
#
_entry.id   AF-A0AAV5PCQ2-F1
#
_cell.length_a   1.000
_cell.length_b   1.000
_cell.length_c   1.000
_cell.angle_alpha   90.00
_cell.angle_beta   90.00
_cell.angle_gamma   90.00
#
_symmetry.space_group_name_H-M   'P 1'
#
loop_
_entity.id
_entity.type
_entity.pdbx_description
1 polymer ?
#
loop_
_entity_poly.entity_id
_entity_poly.type
_entity_poly.pdbx_seq_one_letter_code
_entity_poly.pdbx_strand_id
1 'polypeptide(L)' 'MDAKLAAAAVGVNAMGNSGTTNRLLLGILAGSSFASQLIGDASLSKRPMKRVSQPLDKFGAEIALSPAGTLPATVIG' A
#
# COMPACT_ATOMS: atom_id res chain seq x y z
N MET A 1 10.78 12.82 -11.65
CA MET A 1 9.59 11.98 -11.37
C MET A 1 9.87 10.50 -11.66
N ASP A 2 11.15 10.11 -11.53
CA ASP A 2 11.64 9.08 -10.63
C ASP A 2 11.06 7.68 -10.78
N ALA A 3 11.58 7.02 -11.81
CA ALA A 3 11.65 5.59 -12.00
C ALA A 3 12.49 4.89 -10.90
N LYS A 4 12.08 5.00 -9.63
CA LYS A 4 12.78 4.36 -8.50
C LYS A 4 11.92 3.42 -7.65
N LEU A 5 10.77 2.98 -8.17
CA LEU A 5 9.89 2.01 -7.51
C LEU A 5 9.95 0.60 -8.15
N ALA A 6 11.11 0.21 -8.64
CA ALA A 6 11.36 -1.13 -9.22
C ALA A 6 12.29 -1.98 -8.34
N ALA A 7 12.30 -1.77 -7.03
CA ALA A 7 12.76 -2.81 -6.12
C ALA A 7 11.80 -4.00 -6.26
N ALA A 8 12.31 -5.23 -6.25
CA ALA A 8 11.53 -6.47 -6.42
C ALA A 8 10.38 -6.52 -5.39
N ALA A 9 9.23 -5.96 -5.76
CA ALA A 9 8.13 -5.78 -4.85
C ALA A 9 7.43 -7.12 -4.69
N VAL A 10 7.36 -7.61 -3.45
CA VAL A 10 6.57 -8.81 -3.16
C VAL A 10 5.10 -8.46 -3.40
N GLY A 11 4.48 -9.17 -4.35
CA GLY A 11 3.06 -9.04 -4.64
C GLY A 11 2.23 -9.63 -3.52
N VAL A 12 1.65 -8.78 -2.67
CA VAL A 12 0.79 -9.19 -1.57
C VAL A 12 -0.66 -9.07 -2.03
N ASN A 13 -1.30 -10.21 -2.28
CA ASN A 13 -2.73 -10.30 -2.47
C ASN A 13 -3.40 -10.43 -1.09
N ALA A 14 -3.81 -9.31 -0.53
CA ALA A 14 -4.56 -9.29 0.72
C ALA A 14 -5.95 -9.90 0.46
N MET A 15 -6.08 -11.20 0.75
CA MET A 15 -7.32 -12.00 0.79
C MET A 15 -8.60 -11.17 0.58
N GLY A 16 -9.25 -11.39 -0.57
CA GLY A 16 -10.44 -10.71 -1.10
C GLY A 16 -11.34 -9.93 -0.12
N ASN A 17 -11.73 -8.72 -0.55
CA ASN A 17 -12.66 -7.76 0.05
C ASN A 17 -12.45 -7.35 1.52
N SER A 18 -11.45 -7.91 2.22
CA SER A 18 -11.19 -7.56 3.61
C SER A 18 -10.43 -6.25 3.74
N GLY A 19 -11.19 -5.15 3.88
CA GLY A 19 -10.62 -3.83 4.13
C GLY A 19 -9.89 -3.71 5.46
N THR A 20 -10.13 -4.60 6.42
CA THR A 20 -9.41 -4.62 7.70
C THR A 20 -8.00 -5.20 7.51
N THR A 21 -7.91 -6.36 6.86
CA THR A 21 -6.64 -7.02 6.57
C THR A 21 -5.71 -6.11 5.77
N ASN A 22 -6.27 -5.42 4.77
CA ASN A 22 -5.47 -4.56 3.90
C ASN A 22 -4.86 -3.36 4.63
N ARG A 23 -5.58 -2.77 5.60
CA ARG A 23 -5.06 -1.66 6.39
C ARG A 23 -3.99 -2.10 7.40
N LEU A 24 -4.18 -3.26 8.01
CA LEU A 24 -3.20 -3.85 8.92
C LEU A 24 -1.91 -4.22 8.18
N LEU A 25 -2.02 -4.88 7.03
CA LEU A 25 -0.87 -5.21 6.18
C LEU A 25 -0.13 -3.95 5.73
N LEU A 26 -0.84 -2.89 5.32
CA LEU A 26 -0.19 -1.63 4.96
C LEU A 26 0.68 -1.07 6.09
N GLY A 27 0.19 -1.12 7.34
CA GLY A 27 0.94 -0.67 8.51
C GLY A 27 2.14 -1.56 8.84
N ILE A 28 2.00 -2.88 8.71
CA ILE A 28 3.10 -3.83 8.93
C ILE A 28 4.20 -3.64 7.88
N LEU A 29 3.81 -3.50 6.60
CA LEU A 29 4.74 -3.34 5.48
C LEU A 29 5.41 -1.97 5.47
N ALA A 30 4.75 -0.94 6.01
CA ALA A 30 5.34 0.37 6.21
C ALA A 30 6.48 0.38 7.24
N GLY A 31 6.59 -0.64 8.10
CA GLY A 31 7.71 -0.83 9.01
C GLY A 31 8.72 -1.89 8.55
N SER A 32 8.60 -2.39 7.31
CA SER A 32 9.45 -3.47 6.79
C SER A 32 10.45 -2.93 5.78
N SER A 33 11.72 -3.36 5.85
CA SER A 33 12.83 -2.87 5.00
C SER A 33 12.79 -3.32 3.53
N PHE A 34 11.62 -3.71 3.00
CA PHE A 34 11.45 -4.19 1.63
C PHE A 34 10.23 -3.57 0.95
N ALA A 35 10.35 -3.36 -0.35
CA ALA A 35 9.25 -2.87 -1.17
C ALA A 35 8.16 -3.94 -1.30
N SER A 36 6.91 -3.54 -1.11
CA SER A 36 5.74 -4.42 -1.22
C SER A 36 4.63 -3.77 -2.03
N GLN A 37 3.96 -4.56 -2.86
CA GLN A 37 2.80 -4.10 -3.61
C GLN A 37 1.54 -4.75 -3.06
N LEU A 38 0.65 -3.93 -2.51
CA LEU A 38 -0.67 -4.34 -2.07
C LEU A 38 -1.66 -4.23 -3.22
N ILE A 39 -2.24 -5.36 -3.60
CA ILE A 39 -3.31 -5.44 -4.58
C ILE A 39 -4.57 -5.92 -3.86
N GLY A 40 -5.68 -5.21 -4.07
CA GLY A 40 -6.99 -5.63 -3.59
C GLY A 40 -7.97 -5.81 -4.73
N ASP A 41 -9.13 -6.39 -4.44
CA ASP A 41 -10.18 -6.61 -5.43
C ASP A 41 -10.87 -5.31 -5.87
N ALA A 42 -11.79 -5.42 -6.84
CA ALA A 42 -12.52 -4.31 -7.42
C ALA A 42 -13.41 -3.53 -6.42
N SER A 43 -13.79 -4.15 -5.30
CA SER A 43 -14.55 -3.51 -4.22
C SER A 43 -13.64 -2.69 -3.30
N LEU A 44 -12.45 -3.20 -3.00
CA LEU A 44 -11.42 -2.52 -2.21
C LEU A 44 -10.72 -1.39 -2.97
N SER A 45 -10.56 -1.51 -4.28
CA SER A 45 -9.96 -0.49 -5.14
C SER A 45 -10.80 0.80 -5.26
N LYS A 46 -11.98 0.86 -4.62
CA LYS A 46 -12.81 2.07 -4.47
C LYS A 46 -12.70 2.71 -3.08
N ARG A 47 -12.06 2.04 -2.12
CA ARG A 47 -11.97 2.53 -0.73
C ARG A 47 -10.77 3.45 -0.58
N PRO A 48 -10.94 4.68 -0.05
CA PRO A 48 -9.85 5.64 0.06
C PRO A 48 -8.81 5.14 1.07
N MET A 49 -7.60 4.85 0.58
CA MET A 49 -6.46 4.39 1.38
C MET A 49 -5.64 5.56 1.95
N LYS A 50 -5.95 6.80 1.55
CA LYS A 50 -5.31 8.03 2.05
C LYS A 50 -5.33 8.16 3.59
N ARG A 51 -6.39 7.67 4.25
CA ARG A 51 -6.51 7.69 5.71
C ARG A 51 -5.44 6.87 6.43
N VAL A 52 -4.82 5.92 5.74
CA VAL A 52 -3.76 5.06 6.29
C VAL A 52 -2.39 5.46 5.74
N SER A 53 -2.30 5.86 4.47
CA SER A 53 -1.02 6.31 3.91
C SER A 53 -0.51 7.60 4.57
N GLN A 54 -1.39 8.57 4.85
CA GLN A 54 -0.99 9.85 5.46
C GLN A 54 -0.28 9.72 6.82
N PRO A 55 -0.77 8.95 7.80
CA PRO A 55 -0.05 8.77 9.05
C PRO A 55 1.26 7.99 8.86
N LEU A 56 1.29 7.00 7.98
CA LEU A 56 2.50 6.19 7.73
C LEU A 56 3.60 6.99 7.04
N ASP A 57 3.24 7.88 6.12
CA ASP A 57 4.16 8.84 5.48
C ASP A 57 4.84 9.75 6.51
N LYS A 58 4.10 10.19 7.53
CA LYS A 58 4.66 10.94 8.67
C LYS A 58 5.62 10.12 9.54
N PHE A 59 5.53 8.79 9.50
CA PHE A 59 6.44 7.89 10.20
C PHE A 59 7.66 7.49 9.35
N GLY A 60 7.78 8.02 8.13
CA GLY A 60 8.92 7.78 7.23
C GLY A 60 8.71 6.65 6.24
N ALA A 61 7.51 6.08 6.15
CA ALA A 61 7.18 5.09 5.13
C ALA A 61 6.79 5.76 3.81
N GLU A 62 7.47 5.40 2.72
CA GLU A 62 7.17 5.88 1.38
C GLU A 62 6.03 5.05 0.77
N ILE A 63 4.85 5.66 0.62
CA ILE A 63 3.65 4.98 0.12
C ILE A 63 3.14 5.65 -1.16
N ALA A 64 3.23 4.92 -2.28
CA ALA A 64 2.67 5.30 -3.56
C ALA A 64 1.28 4.66 -3.75
N LEU A 65 0.24 5.48 -3.82
CA LEU A 65 -1.13 5.04 -4.12
C LEU A 65 -1.45 5.17 -5.61
N SER A 66 -2.55 4.53 -6.05
CA SER A 66 -3.12 4.79 -7.37
C SER A 66 -3.54 6.28 -7.52
N PRO A 67 -3.71 6.80 -8.75
CA PRO A 67 -4.19 8.18 -8.96
C PRO A 67 -5.54 8.49 -8.28
N ALA A 68 -6.37 7.46 -8.05
CA ALA A 68 -7.63 7.59 -7.32
C ALA A 68 -7.47 7.64 -5.79
N GLY A 69 -6.24 7.49 -5.26
CA GLY A 69 -5.97 7.39 -3.83
C GLY A 69 -6.43 6.05 -3.22
N THR A 70 -6.46 5.01 -4.04
CA THR A 70 -6.92 3.66 -3.70
C THR A 70 -5.83 2.64 -4.01
N LEU A 71 -6.17 1.35 -3.90
CA LEU A 71 -5.31 0.28 -4.40
C LEU A 71 -5.26 0.28 -5.94
N PRO A 72 -4.20 -0.27 -6.57
CA PRO A 72 -3.01 -0.85 -5.95
C PRO A 72 -2.12 0.19 -5.24
N ALA A 73 -1.47 -0.22 -4.16
CA ALA A 73 -0.57 0.62 -3.38
C ALA A 73 0.82 -0.03 -3.32
N THR A 74 1.87 0.75 -3.53
CA THR A 74 3.24 0.32 -3.27
C THR A 74 3.72 0.97 -1.99
N VAL A 75 4.27 0.16 -1.08
CA VAL A 75 4.79 0.60 0.22
C VAL A 75 6.27 0.27 0.27
N ILE A 76 7.07 1.22 0.72
CA ILE A 76 8.48 1.10 1.03
C ILE A 76 8.67 1.69 2.42
N GLY A 77 9.24 0.91 3.33
CA GLY A 77 9.58 1.34 4.69
C GLY A 77 10.94 0.79 5.09
#